data_AF-A0A0F9GBX8-F1
#
_entry.id   AF-A0A0F9GBX8-F1
#
_cell.length_a   1.000
_cell.length_b   1.000
_cell.length_c   1.000
_cell.angle_alpha   90.00
_cell.angle_beta   90.00
_cell.angle_gamma   90.00
#
_symmetry.space_group_name_H-M   'P 1'
#
loop_
_entity.id
_entity.type
_entity.pdbx_description
1 polymer ?
#
loop_
_entity_poly.entity_id
_entity_poly.type
_entity_poly.pdbx_seq_one_letter_code
_entity_poly.pdbx_strand_id
1 'polypeptide(L)'
;MNKLKALIIVVCIMGLTAIFGCSLIMDVATPSYISPAALAYADANVPLIPWMPFTSLFDARFVEKKMDFQHLLNNMTEEAKYNFHKGSVVSSIIVGEKFQQAVFSPTGPIGLMLPASLAGILGTMAGGKYIKSPREKELEKEKKK
;
A
#
# COMPACT_ATOMS: atom_id res chain seq x y z
N MET A 1 16.26 -5.03 32.63
CA MET A 1 14.93 -4.80 32.04
C MET A 1 14.26 -6.15 31.82
N ASN A 2 13.08 -6.43 32.40
CA ASN A 2 12.46 -7.76 32.30
C ASN A 2 12.21 -8.14 30.85
N LYS A 3 12.56 -9.37 30.45
CA LYS A 3 12.43 -9.89 29.08
C LYS A 3 11.03 -9.67 28.48
N LEU A 4 9.99 -9.70 29.33
CA LEU A 4 8.60 -9.40 28.97
C LEU A 4 8.40 -7.94 28.51
N LYS A 5 9.03 -6.96 29.19
CA LYS A 5 8.97 -5.54 28.81
C LYS A 5 9.70 -5.29 27.48
N ALA A 6 10.84 -5.93 27.27
CA ALA A 6 11.58 -5.85 26.02
C ALA A 6 10.76 -6.42 24.84
N LEU A 7 10.09 -7.56 25.05
CA LEU A 7 9.24 -8.18 24.03
C LEU A 7 8.01 -7.33 23.67
N ILE A 8 7.33 -6.76 24.68
CA ILE A 8 6.21 -5.83 24.45
C ILE A 8 6.67 -4.60 23.67
N ILE A 9 7.81 -4.00 24.04
CA ILE A 9 8.35 -2.83 23.34
C ILE A 9 8.67 -3.16 21.88
N VAL A 10 9.30 -4.32 21.60
CA VAL A 10 9.58 -4.76 20.23
C VAL A 10 8.30 -4.96 19.43
N VAL A 11 7.28 -5.59 20.01
CA VAL A 11 5.97 -5.79 19.34
C VAL A 11 5.28 -4.46 19.07
N CYS A 12 5.31 -3.51 20.01
CA CYS A 12 4.73 -2.18 19.81
C CYS A 12 5.48 -1.37 18.74
N ILE A 13 6.82 -1.43 18.71
CA ILE A 13 7.62 -0.78 17.67
C ILE A 13 7.33 -1.41 16.31
N MET A 14 7.29 -2.73 16.21
CA MET A 14 6.94 -3.44 14.98
C MET A 14 5.52 -3.08 14.52
N GLY A 15 4.56 -3.01 15.44
CA GLY A 15 3.19 -2.59 15.16
C GLY A 15 3.10 -1.14 14.65
N LEU A 16 3.82 -0.21 15.28
CA LEU A 16 3.91 1.18 14.82
C LEU A 16 4.58 1.28 13.44
N THR A 17 5.70 0.58 13.22
CA THR A 17 6.34 0.57 11.89
C THR A 17 5.47 -0.08 10.83
N ALA A 18 4.65 -1.06 11.17
CA ALA A 18 3.70 -1.65 10.24
C ALA A 18 2.55 -0.69 9.90
N ILE A 19 2.04 0.06 10.88
CA ILE A 19 0.94 1.01 10.66
C ILE A 19 1.42 2.22 9.83
N PHE A 20 2.56 2.82 10.21
CA PHE A 20 3.08 4.03 9.57
C PHE A 20 3.92 3.75 8.32
N GLY A 21 4.65 2.65 8.28
CA GLY A 21 5.44 2.25 7.12
C GLY A 21 4.58 1.76 5.97
N CYS A 22 3.49 1.02 6.27
CA CYS A 22 2.61 0.55 5.21
C CYS A 22 1.81 1.68 4.59
N SER A 23 1.39 2.73 5.30
CA SER A 23 0.61 3.81 4.68
C SER A 23 1.39 4.53 3.57
N LEU A 24 2.67 4.82 3.81
CA LEU A 24 3.54 5.44 2.80
C LEU A 24 3.82 4.49 1.62
N ILE A 25 4.04 3.21 1.89
CA ILE A 25 4.21 2.19 0.84
C ILE A 25 2.92 2.04 0.02
N MET A 26 1.76 2.08 0.66
CA MET A 26 0.46 2.05 -0.01
C MET A 26 0.26 3.29 -0.89
N ASP A 27 0.66 4.48 -0.43
CA ASP A 27 0.59 5.71 -1.22
C ASP A 27 1.52 5.65 -2.45
N VAL A 28 2.72 5.08 -2.32
CA VAL A 28 3.66 4.89 -3.43
C VAL A 28 3.15 3.83 -4.42
N ALA A 29 2.51 2.77 -3.93
CA ALA A 29 1.99 1.68 -4.75
C ALA A 29 0.65 2.00 -5.41
N THR A 30 -0.06 3.04 -4.95
CA THR A 30 -1.37 3.41 -5.49
C THR A 30 -1.20 4.28 -6.73
N PRO A 31 -1.66 3.85 -7.91
CA PRO A 31 -1.59 4.66 -9.11
C PRO A 31 -2.57 5.83 -9.02
N SER A 32 -2.11 7.01 -9.42
CA SER A 32 -2.92 8.22 -9.56
C SER A 32 -2.59 8.91 -10.88
N TYR A 33 -3.62 9.44 -11.55
CA TYR A 33 -3.45 10.18 -12.79
C TYR A 33 -3.36 11.67 -12.51
N ILE A 34 -2.33 12.32 -13.05
CA ILE A 34 -2.26 13.78 -13.08
C ILE A 34 -2.20 14.25 -14.52
N SER A 35 -3.01 15.25 -14.84
CA SER A 35 -3.00 15.85 -16.17
C SER A 35 -1.66 16.57 -16.45
N PRO A 36 -1.12 16.47 -17.67
CA PRO A 36 0.11 17.18 -18.03
C PRO A 36 0.04 18.69 -17.83
N ALA A 37 -1.16 19.29 -17.99
CA ALA A 37 -1.38 20.71 -17.76
C ALA A 37 -1.22 21.09 -16.27
N ALA A 38 -1.68 20.23 -15.35
CA ALA A 38 -1.46 20.46 -13.92
C ALA A 38 0.02 20.28 -13.53
N LEU A 39 0.74 19.35 -14.15
CA LEU A 39 2.19 19.20 -13.96
C LEU A 39 2.97 20.42 -14.45
N ALA A 40 2.59 20.93 -15.62
CA ALA A 40 3.18 22.15 -16.19
C ALA A 40 2.90 23.37 -15.31
N TYR A 41 1.66 23.51 -14.80
CA TYR A 41 1.33 24.57 -13.85
C TYR A 41 2.16 24.45 -12.57
N ALA A 42 2.29 23.22 -12.04
CA ALA A 42 3.06 22.90 -10.84
C ALA A 42 4.59 22.95 -11.03
N ASP A 43 5.07 23.16 -12.26
CA ASP A 43 6.48 22.96 -12.66
C ASP A 43 7.07 21.65 -12.10
N ALA A 44 6.27 20.60 -12.04
CA ALA A 44 6.60 19.35 -11.34
C ALA A 44 6.96 18.25 -12.33
N ASN A 45 8.16 17.68 -12.16
CA ASN A 45 8.56 16.45 -12.85
C ASN A 45 8.40 15.28 -11.87
N VAL A 46 7.32 14.53 -12.04
CA VAL A 46 7.05 13.32 -11.25
C VAL A 46 7.36 12.07 -12.06
N PRO A 47 7.93 11.03 -11.42
CA PRO A 47 8.27 9.79 -12.09
C PRO A 47 7.00 9.08 -12.55
N LEU A 48 6.86 8.92 -13.86
CA LEU A 48 5.81 8.09 -14.43
C LEU A 48 6.17 6.61 -14.24
N ILE A 49 5.16 5.80 -13.98
CA ILE A 49 5.31 4.35 -14.06
C ILE A 49 5.70 4.03 -15.52
N PRO A 50 6.82 3.33 -15.81
CA PRO A 50 7.41 3.25 -17.15
C PRO A 50 6.49 2.75 -18.29
N TRP A 51 5.35 2.16 -17.95
CA TRP A 51 4.41 1.52 -18.87
C TRP A 51 3.00 2.13 -18.82
N MET A 52 2.76 3.16 -18.01
CA MET A 52 1.43 3.75 -17.85
C MET A 52 1.52 5.27 -17.62
N PRO A 53 0.51 6.05 -18.04
CA PRO A 53 0.46 7.50 -17.81
C PRO A 53 0.07 7.83 -16.35
N PHE A 54 0.42 6.98 -15.39
CA PHE A 54 0.10 7.14 -13.98
C PHE A 54 1.37 7.41 -13.17
N THR A 55 1.20 8.20 -12.12
CA THR A 55 2.19 8.46 -11.08
C THR A 55 1.71 7.82 -9.77
N SER A 56 2.48 7.92 -8.69
CA SER A 56 2.01 7.49 -7.37
C SER A 56 1.03 8.49 -6.73
N LEU A 57 0.20 8.03 -5.79
CA LEU A 57 -0.66 8.89 -4.97
C LEU A 57 0.19 9.84 -4.10
N PHE A 58 1.36 9.38 -3.66
CA PHE A 58 2.34 10.22 -2.96
C PHE A 58 2.78 11.42 -3.82
N ASP A 59 3.21 11.14 -5.05
CA ASP A 59 3.60 12.16 -6.02
C ASP A 59 2.45 13.10 -6.32
N ALA A 60 1.22 12.59 -6.35
CA ALA A 60 0.05 13.41 -6.61
C ALA A 60 -0.23 14.46 -5.52
N ARG A 61 -0.11 14.06 -4.25
CA ARG A 61 -0.18 14.99 -3.11
C ARG A 61 0.98 15.98 -3.10
N PHE A 62 2.16 15.57 -3.57
CA PHE A 62 3.30 16.47 -3.71
C PHE A 62 3.02 17.55 -4.77
N VAL A 63 2.47 17.17 -5.92
CA VAL A 63 2.08 18.11 -6.98
C VAL A 63 1.03 19.10 -6.48
N GLU A 64 0.00 18.64 -5.77
CA GLU A 64 -1.03 19.52 -5.19
C GLU A 64 -0.43 20.61 -4.29
N LYS A 65 0.47 20.25 -3.39
CA LYS A 65 1.17 21.23 -2.54
C LYS A 65 2.06 22.18 -3.34
N LYS A 66 2.71 21.70 -4.40
CA LYS A 66 3.56 22.53 -5.24
C LYS A 66 2.73 23.57 -6.02
N MET A 67 1.54 23.19 -6.49
CA MET A 67 0.60 24.11 -7.12
C MET A 67 0.16 25.24 -6.16
N ASP A 68 -0.09 24.92 -4.90
CA ASP A 68 -0.43 25.91 -3.87
C ASP A 68 0.70 26.90 -3.65
N PHE A 69 1.92 26.39 -3.57
CA PHE A 69 3.11 27.23 -3.41
C PHE A 69 3.33 28.17 -4.61
N GLN A 70 3.18 27.67 -5.84
CA GLN A 70 3.27 28.50 -7.04
C GLN A 70 2.16 29.53 -7.14
N HIS A 71 0.93 29.18 -6.77
CA HIS A 71 -0.18 30.10 -6.76
C HIS A 71 0.05 31.27 -5.79
N LEU A 72 0.60 30.97 -4.62
CA LEU A 72 1.00 31.98 -3.63
C LEU A 72 2.15 32.87 -4.16
N LEU A 73 3.17 32.28 -4.80
CA LEU A 73 4.29 33.04 -5.36
C LEU A 73 3.88 33.98 -6.50
N ASN A 74 2.91 33.58 -7.31
CA ASN A 74 2.42 34.36 -8.45
C ASN A 74 1.37 35.41 -8.06
N ASN A 75 1.25 35.76 -6.77
CA ASN A 75 0.27 36.73 -6.26
C ASN A 75 -1.17 36.47 -6.75
N MET A 76 -1.56 35.20 -6.90
CA MET A 76 -2.90 34.78 -7.32
C MET A 76 -3.39 35.30 -8.69
N THR A 77 -2.50 35.77 -9.57
CA THR A 77 -2.89 36.39 -10.85
C THR A 77 -3.66 35.45 -11.80
N GLU A 78 -3.57 34.13 -11.61
CA GLU A 78 -4.22 33.11 -12.45
C GLU A 78 -5.19 32.21 -11.67
N GLU A 79 -6.00 32.79 -10.78
CA GLU A 79 -6.91 32.06 -9.88
C GLU A 79 -7.85 31.07 -10.59
N ALA A 80 -8.41 31.43 -11.74
CA ALA A 80 -9.30 30.55 -12.50
C ALA A 80 -8.57 29.30 -13.04
N LYS A 81 -7.35 29.45 -13.55
CA LYS A 81 -6.53 28.32 -14.04
C LYS A 81 -6.08 27.45 -12.88
N TYR A 82 -5.64 28.07 -11.80
CA TYR A 82 -5.27 27.38 -10.57
C TYR A 82 -6.41 26.51 -10.04
N ASN A 83 -7.60 27.09 -9.86
CA ASN A 83 -8.76 26.37 -9.32
C ASN A 83 -9.17 25.19 -10.22
N PHE A 84 -9.12 25.37 -11.54
CA PHE A 84 -9.41 24.29 -12.48
C PHE A 84 -8.41 23.14 -12.37
N HIS A 85 -7.11 23.43 -12.44
CA HIS A 85 -6.07 22.40 -12.36
C HIS A 85 -6.03 21.74 -10.98
N LYS A 86 -6.18 22.52 -9.90
CA LYS A 86 -6.22 22.01 -8.53
C LYS A 86 -7.42 21.09 -8.33
N GLY A 87 -8.61 21.48 -8.82
CA GLY A 87 -9.80 20.63 -8.77
C GLY A 87 -9.59 19.29 -9.47
N SER A 88 -8.91 19.28 -10.62
CA SER A 88 -8.54 18.05 -11.32
C SER A 88 -7.58 17.16 -10.51
N VAL A 89 -6.53 17.75 -9.92
CA VAL A 89 -5.55 16.99 -9.11
C VAL A 89 -6.19 16.43 -7.84
N VAL A 90 -6.97 17.24 -7.12
CA VAL A 90 -7.70 16.83 -5.92
C VAL A 90 -8.68 15.70 -6.24
N SER A 91 -9.39 15.79 -7.37
CA SER A 91 -10.29 14.70 -7.80
C SER A 91 -9.53 13.39 -8.02
N SER A 92 -8.36 13.43 -8.66
CA SER A 92 -7.50 12.26 -8.85
C SER A 92 -6.95 11.70 -7.53
N ILE A 93 -6.62 12.56 -6.58
CA ILE A 93 -6.19 12.16 -5.23
C ILE A 93 -7.32 11.43 -4.53
N ILE A 94 -8.54 11.98 -4.52
CA ILE A 94 -9.71 11.36 -3.87
C ILE A 94 -10.01 9.98 -4.48
N VAL A 95 -9.94 9.86 -5.81
CA VAL A 95 -10.13 8.57 -6.48
C VAL A 95 -9.03 7.57 -6.08
N GLY A 96 -7.77 8.02 -6.03
CA GLY A 96 -6.65 7.21 -5.57
C GLY A 96 -6.81 6.75 -4.12
N GLU A 97 -7.24 7.63 -3.22
CA GLU A 97 -7.50 7.29 -1.81
C GLU A 97 -8.63 6.26 -1.66
N LYS A 98 -9.71 6.40 -2.45
CA LYS A 98 -10.78 5.40 -2.48
C LYS A 98 -10.28 4.05 -3.00
N PHE A 99 -9.44 4.06 -4.03
CA PHE A 99 -8.82 2.84 -4.54
C PHE A 99 -7.91 2.19 -3.50
N GLN A 100 -7.07 2.99 -2.83
CA GLN A 100 -6.19 2.53 -1.75
C GLN A 100 -7.01 1.90 -0.63
N GLN A 101 -8.10 2.54 -0.20
CA GLN A 101 -9.01 1.98 0.80
C GLN A 101 -9.65 0.67 0.31
N ALA A 102 -10.08 0.59 -0.94
CA ALA A 102 -10.66 -0.64 -1.49
C ALA A 102 -9.65 -1.80 -1.54
N VAL A 103 -8.41 -1.53 -1.94
CA VAL A 103 -7.38 -2.55 -2.16
C VAL A 103 -6.69 -2.98 -0.87
N PHE A 104 -6.34 -2.01 -0.02
CA PHE A 104 -5.54 -2.21 1.19
C PHE A 104 -6.36 -2.22 2.49
N SER A 105 -7.70 -2.13 2.42
CA SER A 105 -8.54 -2.33 3.61
C SER A 105 -8.33 -3.72 4.23
N PRO A 106 -8.65 -3.91 5.53
CA PRO A 106 -8.59 -5.22 6.18
C PRO A 106 -9.43 -6.29 5.46
N THR A 107 -10.52 -5.87 4.81
CA THR A 107 -11.41 -6.69 3.99
C THR A 107 -11.05 -6.69 2.50
N GLY A 108 -10.07 -5.88 2.11
CA GLY A 108 -9.62 -5.75 0.74
C GLY A 108 -8.71 -6.90 0.31
N PRO A 109 -8.43 -7.04 -1.00
CA PRO A 109 -7.61 -8.11 -1.55
C PRO A 109 -6.27 -8.29 -0.84
N ILE A 110 -5.58 -7.19 -0.54
CA ILE A 110 -4.27 -7.23 0.11
C ILE A 110 -4.41 -7.46 1.63
N GLY A 111 -5.40 -6.87 2.28
CA GLY A 111 -5.67 -7.10 3.70
C GLY A 111 -6.02 -8.55 4.01
N LEU A 112 -6.70 -9.24 3.09
CA LEU A 112 -7.04 -10.66 3.21
C LEU A 112 -5.87 -11.62 2.94
N MET A 113 -4.77 -11.16 2.34
CA MET A 113 -3.60 -12.03 2.09
C MET A 113 -2.96 -12.55 3.37
N LEU A 114 -2.94 -11.74 4.44
CA LEU A 114 -2.30 -12.11 5.70
C LEU A 114 -3.11 -13.19 6.45
N PRO A 115 -4.44 -13.06 6.62
CA PRO A 115 -5.28 -14.15 7.10
C PRO A 115 -5.26 -15.39 6.19
N ALA A 116 -5.26 -15.21 4.87
CA ALA A 116 -5.27 -16.33 3.92
C ALA A 116 -3.95 -17.13 3.94
N SER A 117 -2.80 -16.45 4.03
CA SER A 117 -1.50 -17.11 4.17
C SER A 117 -1.36 -17.84 5.50
N LEU A 118 -1.83 -17.23 6.61
CA LEU A 118 -1.88 -17.91 7.91
C LEU A 118 -2.82 -19.12 7.89
N ALA A 119 -4.00 -19.02 7.26
CA ALA A 119 -4.92 -20.15 7.10
C ALA A 119 -4.32 -21.26 6.22
N GLY A 120 -3.58 -20.92 5.17
CA GLY A 120 -2.85 -21.88 4.34
C GLY A 120 -1.73 -22.60 5.09
N ILE A 121 -0.95 -21.87 5.89
CA ILE A 121 0.12 -22.44 6.73
C ILE A 121 -0.46 -23.35 7.82
N LEU A 122 -1.54 -22.94 8.48
CA LEU A 122 -2.21 -23.77 9.48
C LEU A 122 -2.90 -24.98 8.84
N GLY A 123 -3.51 -24.80 7.66
CA GLY A 123 -4.16 -25.88 6.90
C GLY A 123 -3.17 -26.93 6.38
N THR A 124 -1.99 -26.50 5.93
CA THR A 124 -0.92 -27.43 5.51
C THR A 124 -0.28 -28.15 6.69
N MET A 125 -0.09 -27.48 7.84
CA MET A 125 0.38 -28.14 9.06
C MET A 125 -0.65 -29.12 9.65
N ALA A 126 -1.95 -28.79 9.58
CA ALA A 126 -3.02 -29.69 9.99
C ALA A 126 -3.14 -30.88 9.02
N GLY A 127 -3.17 -30.63 7.71
CA GLY A 127 -3.24 -31.67 6.67
C GLY A 127 -2.02 -32.59 6.65
N GLY A 128 -0.82 -32.06 6.95
CA GLY A 128 0.40 -32.85 7.06
C GLY A 128 0.40 -33.86 8.22
N LYS A 129 -0.42 -33.65 9.26
CA LYS A 129 -0.65 -34.68 10.31
C LYS A 129 -1.60 -35.79 9.89
N TYR A 130 -2.46 -35.58 8.89
CA TYR A 130 -3.44 -36.55 8.43
C TYR A 130 -3.02 -37.28 7.14
N ILE A 131 -2.13 -36.68 6.34
CA ILE A 131 -1.61 -37.29 5.12
C ILE A 131 -0.28 -37.97 5.44
N LYS A 132 -0.36 -39.23 5.88
CA LYS A 132 0.83 -40.08 6.07
C LYS A 132 1.65 -40.14 4.78
N SER A 133 2.93 -39.81 4.91
CA SER A 133 3.91 -39.93 3.82
C SER A 133 3.93 -41.38 3.29
N PRO A 134 4.17 -41.62 1.99
CA PRO A 134 4.32 -42.98 1.44
C PRO A 134 5.34 -43.82 2.24
N ARG A 135 6.39 -43.17 2.73
CA ARG A 135 7.46 -43.78 3.54
C ARG A 135 6.98 -44.19 4.93
N GLU A 136 6.05 -43.44 5.53
CA GLU A 136 5.41 -43.82 6.80
C GLU A 136 4.42 -44.97 6.63
N LYS A 137 3.75 -45.05 5.47
CA LYS A 137 2.87 -46.19 5.12
C LYS A 137 3.66 -47.47 4.88
N GLU A 138 4.87 -47.38 4.34
CA GLU A 138 5.79 -48.52 4.19
C GLU A 138 6.33 -49.00 5.55
N LEU A 139 6.75 -48.08 6.42
CA LEU A 139 7.22 -48.39 7.78
C LEU A 139 6.14 -49.04 8.68
N GLU A 140 4.86 -48.70 8.51
CA GLU A 140 3.76 -49.37 9.22
C GLU A 140 3.46 -50.78 8.70
N LYS A 141 3.73 -51.06 7.41
CA LYS A 141 3.60 -52.41 6.84
C LYS A 141 4.70 -53.33 7.32
N GLU A 142 5.92 -52.81 7.51
CA GLU A 142 7.04 -53.58 8.06
C GLU A 142 6.85 -53.89 9.55
N LYS A 143 6.30 -52.97 10.35
CA LYS A 143 6.04 -53.19 11.79
C LYS A 143 4.86 -54.14 12.10
N LYS A 144 4.06 -54.51 11.10
CA LYS A 144 2.92 -55.45 11.26
C LYS A 144 3.24 -56.87 10.79
N LYS A 145 4.47 -57.13 10.31
CA LYS A 145 5.01 -58.48 10.11
C LYS A 145 5.82 -58.88 11.35
#